data_AF-A0AAV0F0A9-F1
#
_entry.id   AF-A0AAV0F0A9-F1
#
_cell.length_a   1.000
_cell.length_b   1.000
_cell.length_c   1.000
_cell.angle_alpha   90.00
_cell.angle_beta   90.00
_cell.angle_gamma   90.00
#
_symmetry.space_group_name_H-M   'P 1'
#
loop_
_entity.id
_entity.type
_entity.pdbx_description
1 polymer ?
#
loop_
_entity_poly.entity_id
_entity_poly.type
_entity_poly.pdbx_seq_one_letter_code
_entity_poly.pdbx_strand_id
1 'polypeptide(L)'
;MRSRRTAPDPTMPPVFVDPRADEWEQRELDKIRKWYGEQEETIAKWENENKNKAELKLKKIKAELEEKIARAVENFEEKVKWIENTSRKAMTQVEKEKKREEQKVKEEANQLRFTGILPEQTTCSLM
;
A
#
# COMPACT_ATOMS: atom_id res chain seq x y z
N MET A 1 -25.29 52.30 -25.32
CA MET A 1 -26.76 52.12 -25.50
C MET A 1 -27.47 52.84 -24.37
N ARG A 2 -28.34 53.82 -24.66
CA ARG A 2 -29.07 54.58 -23.62
C ARG A 2 -30.31 53.79 -23.22
N SER A 3 -30.42 53.37 -21.95
CA SER A 3 -31.64 52.75 -21.42
C SER A 3 -32.82 53.70 -21.62
N ARG A 4 -33.83 53.26 -22.38
CA ARG A 4 -35.12 53.95 -22.48
C ARG A 4 -35.73 53.93 -21.08
N ARG A 5 -35.79 55.08 -20.42
CA ARG A 5 -36.73 55.26 -19.31
C ARG A 5 -38.12 55.26 -19.93
N THR A 6 -38.87 54.19 -19.73
CA THR A 6 -40.31 54.16 -20.00
C THR A 6 -40.97 55.25 -19.16
N ALA A 7 -41.80 56.09 -19.79
CA ALA A 7 -42.56 57.11 -19.08
C ALA A 7 -43.49 56.43 -18.05
N PRO A 8 -43.68 57.03 -16.86
CA PRO A 8 -44.55 56.46 -15.83
C PRO A 8 -46.01 56.42 -16.32
N ASP A 9 -46.69 55.31 -16.04
CA ASP A 9 -48.10 55.07 -16.35
C ASP A 9 -48.98 56.13 -15.66
N PRO A 10 -49.81 56.91 -16.40
CA PRO A 10 -50.63 57.99 -15.85
C PRO A 10 -51.75 57.52 -14.93
N THR A 11 -51.99 56.21 -14.81
CA THR A 11 -53.01 55.60 -13.94
C THR A 11 -52.48 55.18 -12.57
N MET A 12 -51.16 55.22 -12.34
CA MET A 12 -50.58 54.91 -11.03
C MET A 12 -50.48 56.16 -10.14
N PRO A 13 -50.83 56.07 -8.84
CA PRO A 13 -50.61 57.16 -7.90
C PRO A 13 -49.12 57.52 -7.87
N PRO A 14 -48.76 58.79 -7.61
CA PRO A 14 -47.35 59.21 -7.61
C PRO A 14 -46.56 58.30 -6.67
N VAL A 15 -45.60 57.56 -7.22
CA VAL A 15 -44.68 56.75 -6.43
C VAL A 15 -43.89 57.73 -5.58
N PHE A 16 -44.27 57.84 -4.30
CA PHE A 16 -43.48 58.57 -3.33
C PHE A 16 -42.19 57.77 -3.09
N VAL A 17 -41.15 58.10 -3.84
CA VAL A 17 -39.81 57.54 -3.65
C VAL A 17 -39.23 58.25 -2.43
N ASP A 18 -39.39 57.64 -1.26
CA ASP A 18 -38.71 58.08 -0.05
C ASP A 18 -37.24 57.64 -0.15
N PRO A 19 -36.26 58.55 -0.21
CA PRO A 19 -34.84 58.18 -0.26
C PRO A 19 -34.39 57.33 0.93
N ARG A 20 -35.15 57.36 2.05
CA ARG A 20 -34.91 56.52 3.23
C ARG A 20 -35.21 55.04 2.97
N ALA A 21 -36.01 54.71 1.94
CA ALA A 21 -36.32 53.34 1.56
C ALA A 21 -35.07 52.64 0.96
N ASP A 22 -34.33 53.33 0.10
CA ASP A 22 -33.11 52.79 -0.51
C ASP A 22 -32.02 52.55 0.54
N GLU A 23 -31.85 53.48 1.50
CA GLU A 23 -30.91 53.32 2.61
C GLU A 23 -31.29 52.14 3.53
N TRP A 24 -32.59 51.93 3.75
CA TRP A 24 -33.07 50.80 4.54
C TRP A 24 -32.88 49.47 3.80
N GLU A 25 -33.22 49.41 2.51
CA GLU A 25 -33.01 48.22 1.68
C GLU A 25 -31.54 47.80 1.67
N GLN A 26 -30.63 48.75 1.43
CA GLN A 26 -29.20 48.46 1.46
C GLN A 26 -28.75 47.91 2.81
N ARG A 27 -29.21 48.50 3.91
CA ARG A 27 -28.87 48.03 5.27
C ARG A 27 -29.38 46.60 5.52
N GLU A 28 -30.60 46.27 5.10
CA GLU A 28 -31.14 44.92 5.28
C GLU A 28 -30.44 43.91 4.38
N LEU A 29 -30.14 44.27 3.12
CA LEU A 29 -29.34 43.42 2.24
C LEU A 29 -27.94 43.15 2.80
N ASP A 30 -27.29 44.13 3.40
CA ASP A 30 -25.96 43.95 4.01
C ASP A 30 -26.01 43.05 5.25
N LYS A 31 -27.07 43.14 6.07
CA LYS A 31 -27.29 42.18 7.17
C LYS A 31 -27.46 40.75 6.66
N ILE A 32 -28.26 40.56 5.61
CA ILE A 32 -28.49 39.25 5.00
C ILE A 32 -27.19 38.69 4.45
N ARG A 33 -26.44 39.48 3.66
CA ARG A 33 -25.14 39.09 3.10
C ARG A 33 -24.16 38.70 4.19
N LYS A 34 -24.07 39.48 5.27
CA LYS A 34 -23.20 39.17 6.40
C LYS A 34 -23.57 37.84 7.04
N TRP A 35 -24.85 37.63 7.32
CA TRP A 35 -25.32 36.39 7.95
C TRP A 35 -25.03 35.16 7.09
N TYR A 36 -25.33 35.20 5.79
CA TYR A 36 -25.02 34.09 4.89
C TYR A 36 -23.52 33.89 4.69
N GLY A 37 -22.72 34.96 4.67
CA GLY A 37 -21.26 34.85 4.64
C GLY A 37 -20.70 34.09 5.85
N GLU A 38 -21.20 34.37 7.06
CA GLU A 38 -20.82 33.63 8.28
C GLU A 38 -21.23 32.14 8.20
N GLN A 39 -22.40 31.85 7.60
CA GLN A 39 -22.83 30.46 7.38
C GLN A 39 -21.94 29.74 6.35
N GLU A 40 -21.60 30.39 5.25
CA GLU A 40 -20.71 29.84 4.21
C GLU A 40 -19.32 29.52 4.78
N GLU A 41 -18.74 30.41 5.59
CA GLU A 41 -17.47 30.16 6.27
C GLU A 41 -17.55 28.94 7.21
N THR A 42 -18.65 28.82 7.96
CA THR A 42 -18.89 27.69 8.86
C THR A 42 -18.99 26.36 8.09
N ILE A 43 -19.73 26.38 6.97
CA ILE A 43 -19.88 25.21 6.09
C ILE A 43 -18.53 24.82 5.48
N ALA A 44 -17.79 25.78 4.94
CA ALA A 44 -16.47 25.55 4.34
C ALA A 44 -15.48 24.98 5.35
N LYS A 45 -15.46 25.52 6.58
CA LYS A 45 -14.63 25.01 7.68
C LYS A 45 -14.99 23.55 8.01
N TRP A 46 -16.27 23.25 8.18
CA TRP A 46 -16.73 21.89 8.47
C TRP A 46 -16.39 20.92 7.34
N GLU A 47 -16.58 21.32 6.08
CA GLU A 47 -16.22 20.50 4.91
C GLU A 47 -14.73 20.19 4.90
N ASN A 48 -13.88 21.21 5.09
CA ASN A 48 -12.44 21.06 5.09
C ASN A 48 -11.96 20.16 6.24
N GLU A 49 -12.51 20.33 7.44
CA GLU A 49 -12.21 19.45 8.58
C GLU A 49 -12.57 17.99 8.29
N ASN A 50 -13.71 17.73 7.66
CA ASN A 50 -14.13 16.37 7.32
C ASN A 50 -13.28 15.76 6.19
N LYS A 51 -12.92 16.54 5.17
CA LYS A 51 -11.98 16.10 4.13
C LYS A 51 -10.62 15.75 4.72
N ASN A 52 -10.07 16.60 5.57
CA ASN A 52 -8.80 16.34 6.26
C ASN A 52 -8.87 15.07 7.12
N LYS A 53 -9.97 14.85 7.86
CA LYS A 53 -10.18 13.60 8.62
C LYS A 53 -10.22 12.37 7.71
N ALA A 54 -10.87 12.46 6.54
CA ALA A 54 -10.91 11.37 5.57
C ALA A 54 -9.52 11.08 4.98
N GLU A 55 -8.76 12.12 4.62
CA GLU A 55 -7.40 11.99 4.11
C GLU A 55 -6.45 11.35 5.13
N LEU A 56 -6.53 11.77 6.40
CA LEU A 56 -5.72 11.18 7.47
C LEU A 56 -6.02 9.69 7.67
N LYS A 57 -7.30 9.30 7.62
CA LYS A 57 -7.69 7.89 7.67
C LYS A 57 -7.12 7.10 6.50
N LEU A 58 -7.20 7.64 5.29
CA LEU A 58 -6.62 7.00 4.10
C LEU A 58 -5.10 6.84 4.22
N LYS A 59 -4.39 7.90 4.65
CA LYS A 59 -2.93 7.85 4.87
C LYS A 59 -2.56 6.77 5.89
N LYS A 60 -3.30 6.66 6.99
CA LYS A 60 -3.08 5.62 8.01
C LYS A 60 -3.27 4.21 7.43
N ILE A 61 -4.36 3.98 6.71
CA ILE A 61 -4.64 2.67 6.08
C ILE A 61 -3.54 2.30 5.08
N LYS A 62 -3.08 3.25 4.26
CA LYS A 62 -1.98 3.03 3.31
C LYS A 62 -0.69 2.64 4.03
N ALA A 63 -0.31 3.38 5.07
CA ALA A 63 0.90 3.09 5.84
C ALA A 63 0.85 1.70 6.50
N GLU A 64 -0.29 1.33 7.09
CA GLU A 64 -0.48 -0.01 7.68
C GLU A 64 -0.40 -1.12 6.62
N LEU A 65 -0.93 -0.87 5.41
CA LEU A 65 -0.88 -1.83 4.31
C LEU A 65 0.54 -1.99 3.77
N GLU A 66 1.26 -0.88 3.57
CA GLU A 66 2.66 -0.89 3.15
C GLU A 66 3.53 -1.66 4.14
N GLU A 67 3.36 -1.44 5.45
CA GLU A 67 4.08 -2.18 6.49
C GLU A 67 3.75 -3.69 6.47
N LYS A 68 2.49 -4.06 6.24
CA LYS A 68 2.08 -5.47 6.09
C LYS A 68 2.69 -6.12 4.85
N ILE A 69 2.73 -5.40 3.72
CA ILE A 69 3.34 -5.88 2.47
C ILE A 69 4.84 -6.07 2.68
N ALA A 70 5.53 -5.10 3.29
CA ALA A 70 6.96 -5.20 3.56
C ALA A 70 7.31 -6.44 4.41
N ARG A 71 6.59 -6.67 5.51
CA ARG A 71 6.76 -7.87 6.35
C ARG A 71 6.46 -9.17 5.59
N ALA A 72 5.44 -9.18 4.74
CA ALA A 72 5.11 -10.36 3.95
C ALA A 72 6.22 -10.72 2.95
N VAL A 73 6.82 -9.69 2.32
CA VAL A 73 7.97 -9.86 1.40
C VAL A 73 9.20 -10.38 2.15
N GLU A 74 9.54 -9.78 3.29
CA GLU A 74 10.67 -10.21 4.12
C GLU A 74 10.52 -11.69 4.55
N ASN A 75 9.36 -12.05 5.10
CA ASN A 75 9.06 -13.43 5.50
C ASN A 75 9.15 -14.41 4.32
N PHE A 76 8.69 -14.00 3.13
CA PHE A 76 8.80 -14.81 1.93
C PHE A 76 10.26 -15.04 1.54
N GLU A 77 11.07 -13.98 1.50
CA GLU A 77 12.50 -14.08 1.18
C GLU A 77 13.26 -14.95 2.19
N GLU A 78 12.98 -14.80 3.48
CA GLU A 78 13.55 -15.66 4.53
C GLU A 78 13.17 -17.12 4.32
N LYS A 79 11.90 -17.40 3.99
CA LYS A 79 11.43 -18.75 3.74
C LYS A 79 12.13 -19.37 2.52
N VAL A 80 12.30 -18.61 1.45
CA VAL A 80 13.04 -19.04 0.26
C VAL A 80 14.50 -19.36 0.62
N LYS A 81 15.20 -18.44 1.32
CA LYS A 81 16.59 -18.65 1.76
C LYS A 81 16.72 -19.91 2.63
N TRP A 82 15.76 -20.15 3.52
CA TRP A 82 15.73 -21.35 4.35
C TRP A 82 15.56 -22.64 3.53
N ILE A 83 14.65 -22.64 2.55
CA ILE A 83 14.44 -23.78 1.63
C ILE A 83 15.74 -24.06 0.85
N GLU A 84 16.35 -23.03 0.27
CA GLU A 84 17.58 -23.17 -0.51
C GLU A 84 18.74 -23.70 0.32
N ASN A 85 18.93 -23.18 1.54
CA ASN A 85 19.96 -23.66 2.45
C ASN A 85 19.74 -25.13 2.83
N THR A 86 18.49 -25.51 3.11
CA THR A 86 18.14 -26.89 3.44
C THR A 86 18.42 -27.83 2.26
N SER A 87 18.00 -27.44 1.05
CA SER A 87 18.27 -28.20 -0.17
C SER A 87 19.77 -28.35 -0.43
N ARG A 88 20.54 -27.24 -0.32
CA ARG A 88 21.99 -27.25 -0.50
C ARG A 88 22.69 -28.18 0.50
N LYS A 89 22.25 -28.18 1.76
CA LYS A 89 22.78 -29.10 2.79
C LYS A 89 22.50 -30.56 2.44
N ALA A 90 21.27 -30.87 2.02
CA ALA A 90 20.88 -32.21 1.59
C ALA A 90 21.72 -32.68 0.39
N MET A 91 21.86 -31.85 -0.65
CA MET A 91 22.70 -32.16 -1.82
C MET A 91 24.17 -32.39 -1.43
N THR A 92 24.71 -31.55 -0.53
CA THR A 92 26.08 -31.73 -0.03
C THR A 92 26.25 -33.06 0.68
N GLN A 93 25.25 -33.50 1.46
CA GLN A 93 25.29 -34.79 2.12
C GLN A 93 25.25 -35.96 1.13
N VAL A 94 24.33 -35.90 0.14
CA VAL A 94 24.23 -36.91 -0.92
C VAL A 94 25.54 -37.02 -1.70
N GLU A 95 26.17 -35.90 -2.06
CA GLU A 95 27.44 -35.89 -2.79
C GLU A 95 28.59 -36.48 -1.95
N LYS A 96 28.61 -36.23 -0.64
CA LYS A 96 29.59 -36.84 0.28
C LYS A 96 29.40 -38.36 0.36
N GLU A 97 28.16 -38.84 0.48
CA GLU A 97 27.85 -40.27 0.51
C GLU A 97 28.21 -40.94 -0.80
N LYS A 98 27.85 -40.34 -1.94
CA LYS A 98 28.25 -40.82 -3.27
C LYS A 98 29.77 -40.97 -3.39
N LYS A 99 30.54 -39.94 -3.03
CA LYS A 99 32.02 -39.99 -3.07
C LYS A 99 32.58 -41.08 -2.15
N ARG A 100 31.97 -41.31 -0.99
CA ARG A 100 32.39 -42.36 -0.06
C ARG A 100 32.18 -43.74 -0.66
N GLU A 101 31.01 -44.01 -1.24
CA GLU A 101 30.72 -45.31 -1.87
C GLU A 101 31.59 -45.53 -3.12
N GLU A 102 31.76 -44.51 -3.96
CA GLU A 102 32.69 -44.58 -5.10
C GLU A 102 34.13 -44.87 -4.66
N GLN A 103 34.57 -44.30 -3.53
CA GLN A 103 35.91 -44.53 -2.99
C GLN A 103 36.07 -45.96 -2.46
N LYS A 104 35.08 -46.51 -1.73
CA LYS A 104 35.10 -47.90 -1.28
C LYS A 104 35.23 -48.88 -2.44
N VAL A 105 34.44 -48.67 -3.50
CA VAL A 105 34.50 -49.53 -4.71
C VAL A 105 35.88 -49.46 -5.37
N LYS A 106 36.50 -48.27 -5.43
CA LYS A 106 37.87 -48.11 -5.96
C LYS A 106 38.89 -48.84 -5.09
N GLU A 107 38.76 -48.81 -3.78
CA GLU A 107 39.63 -49.51 -2.83
C GLU A 107 39.50 -51.04 -2.98
N GLU A 108 38.28 -51.57 -3.03
CA GLU A 108 38.01 -52.98 -3.28
C GLU A 108 38.57 -53.45 -4.63
N ALA A 109 38.39 -52.66 -5.68
CA ALA A 109 38.96 -52.95 -7.00
C ALA A 109 40.50 -52.96 -6.97
N ASN A 110 41.13 -52.06 -6.20
CA ASN A 110 42.58 -52.04 -6.04
C ASN A 110 43.09 -53.24 -5.25
N GLN A 111 42.37 -53.67 -4.20
CA GLN A 111 42.69 -54.90 -3.47
C GLN A 111 42.64 -56.12 -4.39
N LEU A 112 41.58 -56.26 -5.20
CA LEU A 112 41.45 -57.33 -6.19
C LEU A 112 42.62 -57.32 -7.20
N ARG A 113 43.04 -56.15 -7.71
CA ARG A 113 44.20 -56.04 -8.60
C ARG A 113 45.51 -56.50 -7.95
N PHE A 114 45.66 -56.32 -6.64
CA PHE A 114 46.86 -56.66 -5.91
C PHE A 114 46.90 -58.13 -5.45
N THR A 115 45.77 -58.66 -4.96
CA THR A 115 45.70 -60.01 -4.38
C THR A 115 45.14 -61.06 -5.34
N GLY A 116 44.39 -60.66 -6.36
CA GLY A 116 43.67 -61.55 -7.27
C GLY A 116 42.40 -62.19 -6.66
N ILE A 117 42.04 -61.85 -5.42
CA ILE A 117 40.90 -62.43 -4.69
C ILE A 117 39.72 -61.46 -4.73
N LEU A 118 38.53 -61.97 -5.05
CA LEU A 118 37.30 -61.18 -5.07
C LEU A 118 36.91 -60.73 -3.65
N PRO A 119 36.43 -59.48 -3.47
CA PRO A 119 36.03 -58.97 -2.15
C PRO A 119 35.03 -59.89 -1.43
N GLU A 120 34.07 -60.46 -2.16
CA GLU A 120 33.06 -61.39 -1.65
C GLU A 120 33.63 -62.68 -1.04
N GLN A 121 34.86 -63.07 -1.41
CA GLN A 121 35.51 -64.29 -0.92
C GLN A 121 36.32 -64.06 0.36
N THR A 122 36.58 -62.80 0.75
CA THR A 122 37.45 -62.47 1.88
C THR A 122 36.82 -62.70 3.26
N THR A 123 35.48 -62.77 3.38
CA THR A 123 34.80 -63.00 4.67
C THR A 123 34.79 -64.47 5.13
N CYS A 124 35.23 -65.42 4.30
CA CYS A 124 35.19 -66.87 4.61
C CYS A 124 36.54 -67.53 4.90
N SER A 125 37.64 -66.77 5.06
CA SER A 125 38.97 -67.33 5.37
C SER A 125 39.48 -67.03 6.79
N LEU A 126 38.62 -66.60 7.71
CA LEU A 126 38.97 -66.26 9.11
C LEU A 126 38.08 -66.94 10.18
N MET A 127 37.47 -68.09 9.86
CA MET A 127 37.01 -69.08 10.86
C MET A 127 37.94 -70.28 10.84
#